data_AF-A0A534JX13-F1
#
_entry.id   AF-A0A534JX13-F1
#
_cell.length_a   1.000
_cell.length_b   1.000
_cell.length_c   1.000
_cell.angle_alpha   90.00
_cell.angle_beta   90.00
_cell.angle_gamma   90.00
#
_symmetry.space_group_name_H-M   'P 1'
#
loop_
_entity.id
_entity.type
_entity.pdbx_description
1 polymer ?
#
loop_
_entity_poly.entity_id
_entity_poly.type
_entity_poly.pdbx_seq_one_letter_code
_entity_poly.pdbx_strand_id
1 'polypeptide(L)' 'MTDTVLPAPVARRSLLSADEIAARLREVPGWSRSGNAIERTWTFRDFSEALAFINKVGGLAESMNH' A
#
# COMPACT_ATOMS: atom_id res chain seq x y z
N MET A 1 -0.42 -19.52 -28.86
CA MET A 1 -0.15 -20.39 -27.69
C MET A 1 0.66 -19.55 -26.71
N THR A 2 0.00 -18.62 -26.02
CA THR A 2 0.63 -17.79 -24.98
C THR A 2 0.03 -18.25 -23.67
N ASP A 3 0.84 -18.97 -22.92
CA ASP A 3 0.49 -19.52 -21.62
C ASP A 3 0.36 -18.34 -20.64
N THR A 4 -0.87 -17.87 -20.42
CA THR A 4 -1.16 -16.92 -19.35
C THR A 4 -1.12 -17.70 -18.06
N VAL A 5 0.06 -17.80 -17.45
CA VAL A 5 0.22 -18.24 -16.08
C VAL A 5 -0.50 -17.22 -15.19
N LEU A 6 -1.69 -17.59 -14.71
CA LEU A 6 -2.33 -16.89 -13.61
C LEU A 6 -1.39 -17.01 -12.40
N PRO A 7 -0.95 -15.90 -11.78
CA PRO A 7 -0.11 -16.00 -10.59
C PRO A 7 -0.87 -16.80 -9.52
N ALA A 8 -0.19 -17.78 -8.92
CA ALA A 8 -0.72 -18.59 -7.85
C ALA A 8 -1.30 -17.69 -6.74
N PRO A 9 -2.36 -18.13 -6.02
CA PRO A 9 -2.91 -17.36 -4.93
C PRO A 9 -1.82 -17.12 -3.88
N VAL A 10 -1.34 -15.88 -3.80
CA VAL A 10 -0.36 -15.45 -2.79
C VAL A 10 -1.05 -15.60 -1.45
N ALA A 11 -0.57 -16.53 -0.62
CA ALA A 11 -1.00 -16.59 0.76
C ALA A 11 -0.86 -15.19 1.38
N ARG A 12 -1.85 -14.72 2.14
CA ARG A 12 -1.97 -13.33 2.64
C ARG A 12 -0.77 -12.83 3.48
N ARG A 13 0.23 -13.67 3.72
CA ARG A 13 1.48 -13.39 4.48
C ARG A 13 2.75 -13.75 3.71
N SER A 14 2.71 -13.84 2.38
CA SER A 14 3.90 -14.01 1.56
C SER A 14 4.36 -12.65 1.02
N LEU A 15 5.68 -12.45 0.96
CA LEU A 15 6.25 -11.25 0.34
C LEU A 15 5.87 -11.21 -1.13
N LEU A 16 5.50 -10.01 -1.60
CA LEU A 16 5.24 -9.77 -3.01
C LEU A 16 6.54 -9.78 -3.82
N SER A 17 6.47 -10.29 -5.04
CA SER A 17 7.56 -10.17 -6.00
C SER A 17 7.76 -8.72 -6.45
N ALA A 18 8.89 -8.43 -7.11
CA ALA A 18 9.13 -7.11 -7.67
C ALA A 18 8.06 -6.71 -8.71
N ASP A 19 7.64 -7.64 -9.56
CA ASP A 19 6.63 -7.41 -10.59
C ASP A 19 5.25 -7.17 -9.99
N GLU A 20 4.90 -7.91 -8.95
CA GLU A 20 3.65 -7.73 -8.21
C GLU A 20 3.59 -6.38 -7.51
N ILE A 21 4.69 -5.93 -6.92
CA ILE A 21 4.79 -4.60 -6.30
C ILE A 21 4.64 -3.52 -7.37
N ALA A 22 5.35 -3.65 -8.50
CA ALA A 22 5.25 -2.69 -9.60
C ALA A 22 3.83 -2.63 -10.20
N ALA A 23 3.13 -3.77 -10.28
CA ALA A 23 1.74 -3.84 -10.73
C ALA A 23 0.80 -3.10 -9.78
N ARG A 24 0.85 -3.42 -8.48
CA ARG A 24 -0.05 -2.83 -7.49
C ARG A 24 0.22 -1.35 -7.23
N LEU A 25 1.47 -0.88 -7.32
CA LEU A 25 1.79 0.54 -7.20
C LEU A 25 1.12 1.40 -8.28
N ARG A 26 0.81 0.85 -9.46
CA ARG A 26 0.05 1.57 -10.48
C ARG A 26 -1.41 1.80 -10.09
N GLU A 27 -1.95 0.99 -9.18
CA GLU A 27 -3.33 1.09 -8.70
C GLU A 27 -3.49 2.15 -7.58
N VAL A 28 -2.39 2.56 -6.94
CA VAL A 28 -2.38 3.52 -5.83
C VAL A 28 -1.51 4.75 -6.14
N PRO A 29 -1.96 5.65 -7.03
CA PRO A 29 -1.17 6.80 -7.44
C PRO A 29 -0.77 7.70 -6.25
N GLY A 30 0.47 8.16 -6.27
CA GLY A 30 1.09 8.97 -5.22
C GLY A 30 1.88 8.17 -4.19
N TRP A 31 1.83 6.84 -4.23
CA TRP A 31 2.73 5.97 -3.46
C TRP A 31 3.96 5.59 -4.29
N SER A 32 5.11 5.49 -3.63
CA SER A 32 6.36 5.03 -4.23
C SER A 32 6.98 3.91 -3.40
N ARG A 33 7.88 3.12 -4.00
CA ARG A 33 8.63 2.08 -3.28
C ARG A 33 9.89 2.68 -2.65
N SER A 34 10.14 2.32 -1.39
CA SER A 34 11.35 2.64 -0.63
C SER A 34 11.88 1.36 0.04
N GLY A 35 12.86 0.70 -0.61
CA GLY A 35 13.39 -0.59 -0.15
C GLY A 35 12.29 -1.67 -0.04
N ASN A 36 11.97 -2.06 1.20
CA ASN A 36 10.93 -3.04 1.54
C ASN A 36 9.61 -2.40 2.01
N ALA A 37 9.48 -1.08 1.89
CA ALA A 37 8.28 -0.33 2.25
C ALA A 37 7.74 0.44 1.03
N ILE A 38 6.53 0.98 1.19
CA ILE A 38 5.99 2.02 0.31
C ILE A 38 5.78 3.29 1.11
N GLU A 39 5.96 4.44 0.46
CA GLU A 39 5.88 5.74 1.10
C GLU A 39 4.99 6.69 0.29
N ARG A 40 4.33 7.58 1.02
CA ARG A 40 3.60 8.72 0.47
C ARG A 40 3.62 9.86 1.48
N THR A 41 3.78 11.07 0.98
CA THR A 41 3.71 12.29 1.78
C THR A 41 2.37 12.99 1.55
N TRP A 42 1.71 13.39 2.63
CA TRP A 42 0.56 14.27 2.59
C TRP A 42 0.90 15.59 3.26
N THR A 43 0.40 16.68 2.70
CA THR A 43 0.53 18.03 3.25
C THR A 43 -0.85 18.55 3.55
N PHE A 44 -1.03 19.06 4.78
CA PHE A 44 -2.27 19.62 5.28
C PHE A 44 -2.06 21.09 5.63
N ARG A 45 -3.15 21.85 5.75
CA ARG A 45 -3.07 23.28 6.05
C ARG A 45 -2.49 23.54 7.44
N ASP A 46 -2.84 22.70 8.41
CA ASP A 46 -2.47 22.84 9.81
C ASP A 46 -2.40 21.48 10.53
N PHE A 47 -1.96 21.51 11.78
CA PHE A 47 -1.80 20.31 12.60
C PHE A 47 -3.13 19.62 12.91
N SER A 48 -4.22 20.37 13.07
CA SER A 48 -5.52 19.81 13.42
C SER A 48 -6.05 18.93 12.29
N GLU A 49 -5.90 19.40 11.04
CA GLU A 49 -6.26 18.63 9.85
C GLU A 49 -5.38 17.36 9.69
N ALA A 50 -4.06 17.49 9.90
CA ALA A 50 -3.15 16.35 9.87
C ALA A 50 -3.50 15.30 10.93
N LEU A 51 -3.81 15.71 12.16
CA LEU A 51 -4.18 14.80 13.24
C LEU A 51 -5.51 14.08 12.95
N ALA A 52 -6.48 14.77 12.37
CA ALA A 52 -7.75 14.15 11.95
C ALA A 52 -7.54 13.08 10.88
N PHE A 53 -6.62 13.30 9.93
CA PHE A 53 -6.21 12.29 8.95
C PHE A 53 -5.54 11.08 9.63
N ILE A 54 -4.55 11.32 10.50
CA ILE A 54 -3.81 10.27 11.21
C ILE A 54 -4.76 9.38 12.03
N ASN A 55 -5.71 9.98 12.76
CA ASN A 55 -6.67 9.21 13.57
C ASN A 55 -7.56 8.29 12.71
N LYS A 56 -7.96 8.73 11.51
CA LYS A 56 -8.71 7.88 10.58
C LYS A 56 -7.88 6.69 10.10
N VAL A 57 -6.61 6.94 9.74
CA VAL A 57 -5.67 5.88 9.35
C VAL A 57 -5.47 4.90 10.52
N GLY A 58 -5.27 5.41 11.74
CA GLY A 58 -5.11 4.59 12.94
C GLY A 58 -6.32 3.68 13.20
N GLY A 59 -7.55 4.20 13.08
CA GLY A 59 -8.75 3.38 13.23
C GLY A 59 -8.85 2.24 12.20
N LEU A 60 -8.46 2.50 10.95
CA LEU A 60 -8.42 1.46 9.91
C LEU A 60 -7.32 0.42 10.20
N ALA A 61 -6.13 0.87 10.59
CA ALA A 61 -5.00 0.01 10.92
C ALA A 61 -5.34 -0.95 12.08
N GLU A 62 -5.92 -0.42 13.16
CA GLU A 62 -6.38 -1.23 14.29
C GLU A 62 -7.43 -2.28 13.88
N SER A 63 -8.40 -1.89 13.03
CA SER A 63 -9.44 -2.82 12.55
C SER A 63 -8.88 -3.96 11.69
N MET A 64 -7.76 -3.72 11.00
CA MET A 64 -7.08 -4.68 10.14
C MET A 64 -6.00 -5.47 10.88
N ASN A 65 -5.62 -5.03 12.09
CA ASN A 65 -4.41 -5.45 12.78
C ASN A 65 -3.17 -5.38 11.86
N HIS A 66 -3.05 -4.26 11.12
CA HIS A 66 -2.02 -4.04 10.11
C HIS A 66 -1.66 -2.56 9.98
#